data_AF-A0A958C155-F1
#
_entry.id   AF-A0A958C155-F1
#
_cell.length_a   1.000
_cell.length_b   1.000
_cell.length_c   1.000
_cell.angle_alpha   90.00
_cell.angle_beta   90.00
_cell.angle_gamma   90.00
#
_symmetry.space_group_name_H-M   'P 1'
#
loop_
_entity.id
_entity.type
_entity.pdbx_description
1 polymer ?
#
loop_
_entity_poly.entity_id
_entity_poly.type
_entity_poly.pdbx_seq_one_letter_code
_entity_poly.pdbx_strand_id
1 'polypeptide(L)'
;MSTRPSFQSAQRFLIIGILAGIIFGIILGFIISYVYIVQNPPVYQGGAFPDELTEAYQNHYKAMVVDSYIVNQEPEVAVERMKRFDPQAQILILGERSAAYVAAGRGVEAQLINNLAVTLKNSQGWDDETIKAAIAELTERYQTDPARSQAISTFSAQLLNGQVPVPAPSAEPDSGAAATPQVPAVPPAAPGSIPWLGVLLCCLALLVALVLGLLIFNRMSSKKSAKPQIVWEGEGRPPLKQWRGTYTLGQDNYDEFFTIETEDGDFMGESGIGIMDSKPGTSPKEVWSFDVGLFDKTDITTLSRVVMSDHAFNDETLRAKVE
;
A
#
# COMPACT_ATOMS: atom_id res chain seq x y z
N MET A 1 -15.96 77.85 1.07
CA MET A 1 -15.09 76.91 1.82
C MET A 1 -14.80 75.72 0.93
N SER A 2 -13.60 75.61 0.37
CA SER A 2 -13.18 74.47 -0.45
C SER A 2 -12.25 73.59 0.39
N THR A 3 -12.78 72.53 0.98
CA THR A 3 -12.01 71.54 1.73
C THR A 3 -11.38 70.57 0.73
N ARG A 4 -10.17 70.90 0.25
CA ARG A 4 -9.37 69.93 -0.51
C ARG A 4 -9.04 68.75 0.42
N PRO A 5 -9.33 67.49 0.03
CA PRO A 5 -8.99 66.34 0.84
C PRO A 5 -7.48 66.31 1.07
N SER A 6 -7.09 66.13 2.33
CA SER A 6 -5.68 66.03 2.71
C SER A 6 -5.00 64.87 1.96
N PHE A 7 -3.72 65.02 1.64
CA PHE A 7 -2.95 64.01 0.89
C PHE A 7 -3.01 62.61 1.56
N GLN A 8 -3.10 62.58 2.90
CA GLN A 8 -3.26 61.35 3.68
C GLN A 8 -4.59 60.63 3.45
N SER A 9 -5.70 61.36 3.23
CA SER A 9 -6.99 60.72 2.93
C SER A 9 -6.97 60.03 1.56
N ALA A 10 -6.37 60.65 0.55
CA ALA A 10 -6.25 60.06 -0.79
C ALA A 10 -5.40 58.78 -0.80
N GLN A 11 -4.30 58.77 -0.06
CA GLN A 11 -3.42 57.59 0.06
C GLN A 11 -4.11 56.42 0.77
N ARG A 12 -4.96 56.68 1.78
CA ARG A 12 -5.75 55.64 2.46
C ARG A 12 -6.78 55.00 1.53
N PHE A 13 -7.49 55.80 0.73
CA PHE A 13 -8.43 55.26 -0.26
C PHE A 13 -7.75 54.41 -1.32
N LEU A 14 -6.54 54.79 -1.75
CA LEU A 14 -5.75 54.02 -2.71
C LEU A 14 -5.31 52.66 -2.14
N ILE A 15 -4.81 52.63 -0.90
CA ILE A 15 -4.41 51.38 -0.24
C ILE A 15 -5.61 50.44 -0.02
N ILE A 16 -6.75 50.98 0.40
CA ILE A 16 -7.99 50.20 0.57
C ILE A 16 -8.44 49.63 -0.78
N GLY A 17 -8.35 50.40 -1.86
CA GLY A 17 -8.66 49.93 -3.21
C GLY A 17 -7.75 48.78 -3.67
N ILE A 18 -6.44 48.87 -3.43
CA ILE A 18 -5.49 47.80 -3.76
C ILE A 18 -5.80 46.54 -2.96
N LEU A 19 -6.00 46.66 -1.64
CA LEU A 19 -6.32 45.51 -0.79
C LEU A 19 -7.64 44.85 -1.18
N ALA A 20 -8.67 45.64 -1.47
CA ALA A 20 -9.95 45.13 -1.96
C ALA A 20 -9.79 44.39 -3.30
N GLY A 21 -8.97 44.92 -4.21
CA GLY A 21 -8.66 44.27 -5.49
C GLY A 21 -7.94 42.92 -5.32
N ILE A 22 -6.95 42.84 -4.43
CA ILE A 22 -6.21 41.59 -4.15
C ILE A 22 -7.15 40.55 -3.54
N ILE A 23 -7.95 40.94 -2.54
CA ILE A 23 -8.91 40.03 -1.89
C ILE A 23 -9.92 39.52 -2.90
N PHE A 24 -10.46 40.41 -3.75
CA PHE A 24 -11.39 40.04 -4.80
C PHE A 24 -10.76 39.08 -5.81
N GLY A 25 -9.51 39.33 -6.23
CA GLY A 25 -8.77 38.45 -7.15
C GLY A 25 -8.54 37.06 -6.57
N ILE A 26 -8.19 36.95 -5.28
CA ILE A 26 -8.00 35.67 -4.60
C ILE A 26 -9.32 34.89 -4.54
N ILE A 27 -10.41 35.55 -4.11
CA ILE A 27 -11.74 34.93 -4.02
C ILE A 27 -12.18 34.44 -5.40
N LEU A 28 -12.03 35.27 -6.43
CA LEU A 28 -12.39 34.90 -7.80
C LEU A 28 -11.53 33.74 -8.31
N GLY A 29 -10.24 33.72 -8.00
CA GLY A 29 -9.34 32.62 -8.31
C GLY A 29 -9.80 31.30 -7.69
N PHE A 30 -10.14 31.30 -6.40
CA PHE A 30 -10.65 30.10 -5.72
C PHE A 30 -11.97 29.60 -6.33
N ILE A 31 -12.89 30.51 -6.68
CA ILE A 31 -14.16 30.15 -7.30
C ILE A 31 -13.93 29.49 -8.67
N ILE A 32 -13.08 30.07 -9.51
CA ILE A 32 -12.77 29.51 -10.83
C ILE A 32 -12.08 28.14 -10.69
N SER A 33 -11.09 28.02 -9.81
CA SER A 33 -10.41 26.74 -9.55
C SER A 33 -11.36 25.68 -9.01
N TYR A 34 -12.27 26.05 -8.10
CA TYR A 34 -13.28 25.12 -7.58
C TYR A 34 -14.21 24.63 -8.69
N VAL A 35 -14.74 25.54 -9.52
CA VAL A 35 -15.60 25.17 -10.65
C VAL A 35 -14.85 24.27 -11.63
N TYR A 36 -13.58 24.55 -11.92
CA TYR A 36 -12.75 23.72 -12.79
C TYR A 36 -12.57 22.30 -12.25
N ILE A 37 -12.26 22.15 -10.95
CA ILE A 37 -12.09 20.85 -10.30
C ILE A 37 -13.40 20.06 -10.24
N VAL A 38 -14.53 20.73 -9.99
CA VAL A 38 -15.85 20.07 -9.97
C VAL A 38 -16.28 19.63 -11.37
N GLN A 39 -16.00 20.42 -12.41
CA GLN A 39 -16.30 20.07 -13.80
C GLN A 39 -15.33 19.05 -14.38
N ASN A 40 -14.08 19.05 -13.92
CA ASN A 40 -13.02 18.13 -14.34
C ASN A 40 -12.48 17.43 -13.08
N PRO A 41 -13.25 16.49 -12.49
CA PRO A 41 -12.76 15.75 -11.34
C PRO A 41 -11.43 15.10 -11.71
N PRO A 42 -10.37 15.24 -10.89
CA PRO A 42 -9.12 14.55 -11.14
C PRO A 42 -9.42 13.04 -11.15
N VAL A 43 -9.40 12.46 -12.34
CA VAL A 43 -9.54 11.02 -12.50
C VAL A 43 -8.19 10.42 -12.16
N TYR A 44 -8.19 9.47 -11.22
CA TYR A 44 -7.02 8.64 -10.97
C TYR A 44 -6.75 7.85 -12.25
N GLN A 45 -5.79 8.29 -13.07
CA GLN A 45 -5.25 7.44 -14.12
C GLN A 45 -4.46 6.35 -13.40
N GLY A 46 -5.00 5.13 -13.36
CA GLY A 46 -4.35 3.99 -12.73
C GLY A 46 -2.86 3.94 -13.06
N GLY A 47 -2.03 3.85 -12.03
CA GLY A 47 -0.59 4.04 -12.13
C GLY A 47 0.13 3.70 -10.83
N ALA A 48 -0.21 2.54 -10.26
CA ALA A 48 0.61 1.89 -9.26
C ALA A 48 0.97 0.50 -9.77
N PHE A 49 1.50 0.44 -11.00
CA PHE A 49 1.92 -0.84 -11.55
C PHE A 49 3.26 -1.25 -10.92
N PRO A 50 3.50 -2.55 -10.70
CA PRO A 50 4.74 -3.01 -10.07
C PRO A 50 6.03 -2.57 -10.79
N ASP A 51 5.99 -2.37 -12.11
CA ASP A 51 7.08 -1.87 -12.96
C ASP A 51 7.35 -0.36 -12.83
N GLU A 52 6.44 0.40 -12.23
CA GLU A 52 6.60 1.85 -11.97
C GLU A 52 7.28 2.14 -10.62
N LEU A 53 7.46 1.10 -9.80
CA LEU A 53 8.14 1.20 -8.51
C LEU A 53 9.63 1.47 -8.68
N THR A 54 10.30 1.95 -7.61
CA THR A 54 11.77 2.01 -7.62
C THR A 54 12.36 0.61 -7.71
N GLU A 55 13.56 0.48 -8.27
CA GLU A 55 14.24 -0.82 -8.47
C GLU A 55 14.24 -1.71 -7.21
N ALA A 56 14.48 -1.11 -6.03
CA ALA A 56 14.44 -1.82 -4.76
C ALA A 56 13.06 -2.45 -4.47
N TYR A 57 11.97 -1.72 -4.71
CA TYR A 57 10.61 -2.22 -4.53
C TYR A 57 10.18 -3.18 -5.65
N GLN A 58 10.67 -2.99 -6.87
CA GLN A 58 10.47 -3.97 -7.95
C GLN A 58 11.08 -5.32 -7.58
N ASN A 59 12.31 -5.32 -7.05
CA ASN A 59 12.99 -6.53 -6.60
C ASN A 59 12.25 -7.19 -5.43
N HIS A 60 11.76 -6.40 -4.48
CA HIS A 60 10.93 -6.91 -3.38
C HIS A 60 9.62 -7.54 -3.89
N TYR A 61 8.93 -6.86 -4.81
CA TYR A 61 7.71 -7.38 -5.43
C TYR A 61 7.97 -8.70 -6.16
N LYS A 62 9.00 -8.76 -7.02
CA LYS A 62 9.37 -9.99 -7.72
C LYS A 62 9.69 -11.13 -6.76
N ALA A 63 10.42 -10.85 -5.67
CA ALA A 63 10.70 -11.83 -4.63
C ALA A 63 9.40 -12.34 -3.97
N MET A 64 8.47 -11.46 -3.61
CA MET A 64 7.16 -11.86 -3.03
C MET A 64 6.32 -12.70 -3.99
N VAL A 65 6.39 -12.44 -5.30
CA VAL A 65 5.69 -13.28 -6.30
C VAL A 65 6.28 -14.70 -6.33
N VAL A 66 7.61 -14.81 -6.26
CA VAL A 66 8.29 -16.10 -6.16
C VAL A 66 7.93 -16.82 -4.86
N ASP A 67 7.92 -16.12 -3.73
CA ASP A 67 7.50 -16.67 -2.43
C ASP A 67 6.06 -17.17 -2.45
N SER A 68 5.14 -16.36 -2.98
CA SER A 68 3.73 -16.73 -3.13
C SER A 68 3.56 -17.97 -4.00
N TYR A 69 4.37 -18.13 -5.05
CA TYR A 69 4.35 -19.36 -5.87
C TYR A 69 4.87 -20.58 -5.12
N ILE A 70 5.94 -20.45 -4.34
CA ILE A 70 6.48 -21.57 -3.54
C ILE A 70 5.42 -22.12 -2.58
N VAL A 71 4.64 -21.22 -1.96
CA VAL A 71 3.60 -21.58 -0.99
C VAL A 71 2.34 -22.11 -1.68
N ASN A 72 1.80 -21.38 -2.67
CA ASN A 72 0.48 -21.66 -3.23
C ASN A 72 0.51 -22.55 -4.48
N GLN A 73 1.66 -22.65 -5.15
CA GLN A 73 1.84 -23.41 -6.39
C GLN A 73 0.84 -23.03 -7.50
N GLU A 74 0.49 -21.75 -7.58
CA GLU A 74 -0.40 -21.17 -8.60
C GLU A 74 0.43 -20.49 -9.72
N PRO A 75 0.84 -21.23 -10.77
CA PRO A 75 1.71 -20.68 -11.81
C PRO A 75 1.04 -19.54 -12.59
N GLU A 76 -0.26 -19.60 -12.84
CA GLU A 76 -1.00 -18.61 -13.62
C GLU A 76 -0.99 -17.23 -12.93
N VAL A 77 -1.09 -17.22 -11.60
CA VAL A 77 -1.02 -16.00 -10.80
C VAL A 77 0.38 -15.40 -10.85
N ALA A 78 1.42 -16.23 -10.77
CA ALA A 78 2.79 -15.78 -10.89
C ALA A 78 3.10 -15.21 -12.30
N VAL A 79 2.59 -15.87 -13.36
CA VAL A 79 2.67 -15.39 -14.75
C VAL A 79 2.03 -14.01 -14.87
N GLU A 80 0.79 -13.86 -14.39
CA GLU A 80 0.04 -12.61 -14.47
C GLU A 80 0.73 -11.48 -13.70
N ARG A 81 1.28 -11.77 -12.52
CA ARG A 81 2.00 -10.79 -11.69
C ARG A 81 3.36 -10.39 -12.25
N MET A 82 4.04 -11.28 -12.99
CA MET A 82 5.37 -11.03 -13.56
C MET A 82 5.36 -10.42 -14.96
N LYS A 83 4.23 -10.50 -15.70
CA LYS A 83 4.16 -10.15 -17.14
C LYS A 83 4.61 -8.73 -17.52
N ARG A 84 4.65 -7.81 -16.55
CA ARG A 84 5.03 -6.39 -16.78
C ARG A 84 6.53 -6.15 -16.67
N PHE A 85 7.28 -7.07 -16.07
CA PHE A 85 8.73 -6.99 -15.99
C PHE A 85 9.34 -7.61 -17.25
N ASP A 86 10.48 -7.11 -17.68
CA ASP A 86 11.19 -7.69 -18.81
C ASP A 86 11.68 -9.13 -18.49
N PRO A 87 11.83 -10.00 -19.51
CA PRO A 87 12.26 -11.37 -19.31
C PRO A 87 13.60 -11.50 -18.60
N GLN A 88 14.57 -10.61 -18.85
CA GLN A 88 15.88 -10.66 -18.19
C GLN A 88 15.71 -10.47 -16.69
N ALA A 89 14.98 -9.44 -16.25
CA ALA A 89 14.71 -9.17 -14.84
C ALA A 89 13.97 -10.32 -14.15
N GLN A 90 13.08 -11.03 -14.86
CA GLN A 90 12.39 -12.22 -14.36
C GLN A 90 13.37 -13.40 -14.20
N ILE A 91 14.26 -13.64 -15.17
CA ILE A 91 15.24 -14.72 -15.11
C ILE A 91 16.24 -14.49 -13.99
N LEU A 92 16.73 -13.26 -13.83
CA LEU A 92 17.68 -12.88 -12.79
C LEU A 92 17.12 -13.17 -11.40
N ILE A 93 15.91 -12.67 -11.09
CA ILE A 93 15.33 -12.89 -9.75
C ILE A 93 15.07 -14.38 -9.47
N LEU A 94 14.62 -15.15 -10.46
CA LEU A 94 14.37 -16.59 -10.30
C LEU A 94 15.68 -17.35 -10.07
N GLY A 95 16.72 -17.06 -10.86
CA GLY A 95 18.03 -17.69 -10.72
C GLY A 95 18.72 -17.34 -9.40
N GLU A 96 18.71 -16.06 -9.01
CA GLU A 96 19.25 -15.58 -7.72
C GLU A 96 18.57 -16.29 -6.54
N ARG A 97 17.24 -16.41 -6.59
CA ARG A 97 16.47 -17.05 -5.53
C ARG A 97 16.66 -18.56 -5.50
N SER A 98 16.68 -19.23 -6.65
CA SER A 98 17.00 -20.66 -6.72
C SER A 98 18.38 -20.93 -6.11
N ALA A 99 19.38 -20.12 -6.44
CA ALA A 99 20.72 -20.21 -5.88
C ALA A 99 20.75 -19.98 -4.37
N ALA A 100 20.05 -18.96 -3.86
CA ALA A 100 19.95 -18.69 -2.44
C ALA A 100 19.33 -19.85 -1.65
N TYR A 101 18.30 -20.49 -2.21
CA TYR A 101 17.61 -21.61 -1.59
C TYR A 101 18.47 -22.88 -1.55
N VAL A 102 19.18 -23.20 -2.64
CA VAL A 102 20.14 -24.31 -2.63
C VAL A 102 21.24 -24.08 -1.59
N ALA A 103 21.80 -22.87 -1.52
CA ALA A 103 22.81 -22.52 -0.53
C ALA A 103 22.30 -22.65 0.92
N ALA A 104 20.99 -22.48 1.14
CA ALA A 104 20.32 -22.67 2.42
C ALA A 104 19.90 -24.13 2.71
N GLY A 105 20.23 -25.08 1.83
CA GLY A 105 19.79 -26.48 1.96
C GLY A 105 18.32 -26.72 1.57
N ARG A 106 17.62 -25.71 1.06
CA ARG A 106 16.21 -25.73 0.67
C ARG A 106 16.04 -26.11 -0.81
N GLY A 107 16.52 -27.30 -1.17
CA GLY A 107 16.56 -27.77 -2.57
C GLY A 107 15.18 -27.97 -3.22
N VAL A 108 14.15 -28.20 -2.41
CA VAL A 108 12.77 -28.42 -2.89
C VAL A 108 12.18 -27.14 -3.44
N GLU A 109 12.27 -26.07 -2.67
CA GLU A 109 11.77 -24.76 -3.10
C GLU A 109 12.62 -24.20 -4.23
N ALA A 110 13.94 -24.46 -4.27
CA ALA A 110 14.75 -24.15 -5.44
C ALA A 110 14.24 -24.84 -6.71
N GLN A 111 13.81 -26.11 -6.59
CA GLN A 111 13.22 -26.83 -7.72
C GLN A 111 11.87 -26.24 -8.14
N LEU A 112 11.03 -25.81 -7.19
CA LEU A 112 9.79 -25.08 -7.51
C LEU A 112 10.10 -23.79 -8.30
N ILE A 113 11.09 -23.02 -7.87
CA ILE A 113 11.51 -21.80 -8.57
C ILE A 113 11.96 -22.12 -10.01
N ASN A 114 12.73 -23.19 -10.21
CA ASN A 114 13.16 -23.60 -11.55
C ASN A 114 11.97 -24.00 -12.43
N ASN A 115 10.98 -24.71 -11.88
CA ASN A 115 9.75 -25.07 -12.59
C ASN A 115 8.96 -23.81 -13.00
N LEU A 116 8.86 -22.82 -12.10
CA LEU A 116 8.23 -21.54 -12.41
C LEU A 116 8.93 -20.82 -13.56
N ALA A 117 10.27 -20.84 -13.60
CA ALA A 117 11.02 -20.23 -14.69
C ALA A 117 10.72 -20.88 -16.05
N VAL A 118 10.57 -22.22 -16.08
CA VAL A 118 10.13 -22.94 -17.30
C VAL A 118 8.70 -22.54 -17.68
N THR A 119 7.79 -22.44 -16.71
CA THR A 119 6.42 -21.99 -16.95
C THR A 119 6.37 -20.58 -17.54
N LEU A 120 7.09 -19.63 -16.94
CA LEU A 120 7.15 -18.24 -17.42
C LEU A 120 7.74 -18.17 -18.82
N LYS A 121 8.84 -18.89 -19.08
CA LYS A 121 9.42 -19.03 -20.43
C LYS A 121 8.39 -19.49 -21.45
N ASN A 122 7.67 -20.57 -21.15
CA ASN A 122 6.69 -21.15 -22.07
C ASN A 122 5.47 -20.24 -22.27
N SER A 123 5.05 -19.53 -21.21
CA SER A 123 3.88 -18.65 -21.26
C SER A 123 4.15 -17.31 -21.95
N GLN A 124 5.35 -16.76 -21.79
CA GLN A 124 5.69 -15.41 -22.29
C GLN A 124 6.56 -15.46 -23.56
N GLY A 125 7.03 -16.64 -23.96
CA GLY A 125 7.83 -16.81 -25.18
C GLY A 125 9.18 -16.11 -25.12
N TRP A 126 9.89 -16.24 -23.99
CA TRP A 126 11.21 -15.65 -23.81
C TRP A 126 12.19 -16.13 -24.88
N ASP A 127 12.96 -15.21 -25.45
CA ASP A 127 13.93 -15.51 -26.48
C ASP A 127 15.24 -16.10 -25.92
N ASP A 128 15.90 -16.93 -26.72
CA ASP A 128 17.12 -17.64 -26.32
C ASP A 128 18.30 -16.69 -26.05
N GLU A 129 18.33 -15.50 -26.64
CA GLU A 129 19.40 -14.52 -26.46
C GLU A 129 19.32 -13.90 -25.07
N THR A 130 18.13 -13.44 -24.68
CA THR A 130 17.83 -12.91 -23.34
C THR A 130 18.08 -13.96 -22.27
N ILE A 131 17.69 -15.23 -22.51
CA ILE A 131 17.97 -16.33 -21.58
C ILE A 131 19.47 -16.53 -21.38
N LYS A 132 20.25 -16.60 -22.47
CA LYS A 132 21.70 -16.78 -22.40
C LYS A 132 22.40 -15.60 -21.71
N ALA A 133 21.98 -14.37 -21.99
CA ALA A 133 22.53 -13.17 -21.37
C ALA A 133 22.31 -13.17 -19.85
N ALA A 134 21.08 -13.44 -19.41
CA ALA A 134 20.74 -13.51 -17.98
C ALA A 134 21.49 -14.64 -17.25
N ILE A 135 21.62 -15.81 -17.87
CA ILE A 135 22.37 -16.95 -17.29
C ILE A 135 23.86 -16.63 -17.18
N ALA A 136 24.45 -15.97 -18.18
CA ALA A 136 25.86 -15.55 -18.13
C ALA A 136 26.12 -14.60 -16.96
N GLU A 137 25.22 -13.62 -16.76
CA GLU A 137 25.29 -12.69 -15.64
C GLU A 137 25.21 -13.41 -14.28
N LEU A 138 24.25 -14.34 -14.12
CA LEU A 138 24.12 -15.14 -12.90
C LEU A 138 25.35 -16.01 -12.63
N THR A 139 25.94 -16.58 -13.70
CA THR A 139 27.13 -17.42 -13.61
C THR A 139 28.33 -16.61 -13.14
N GLU A 140 28.55 -15.43 -13.74
CA GLU A 140 29.62 -14.51 -13.33
C GLU A 140 29.43 -14.06 -11.86
N ARG A 141 28.20 -13.73 -11.47
CA ARG A 141 27.87 -13.26 -10.13
C ARG A 141 28.15 -14.29 -9.03
N TYR A 142 27.91 -15.57 -9.31
CA TYR A 142 28.01 -16.66 -8.32
C TYR A 142 29.18 -17.62 -8.54
N GLN A 143 30.14 -17.29 -9.42
CA GLN A 143 31.28 -18.16 -9.75
C GLN A 143 32.16 -18.53 -8.54
N THR A 144 32.16 -17.73 -7.48
CA THR A 144 32.97 -17.95 -6.27
C THR A 144 32.24 -18.72 -5.16
N ASP A 145 30.94 -18.97 -5.31
CA ASP A 145 30.12 -19.71 -4.35
C ASP A 145 29.77 -21.09 -4.95
N PRO A 146 30.35 -22.20 -4.47
CA PRO A 146 30.14 -23.52 -5.05
C PRO A 146 28.67 -23.97 -5.05
N ALA A 147 27.94 -23.68 -3.97
CA ALA A 147 26.54 -24.10 -3.84
C ALA A 147 25.65 -23.32 -4.81
N ARG A 148 25.84 -22.00 -4.89
CA ARG A 148 25.11 -21.15 -5.82
C ARG A 148 25.49 -21.42 -7.27
N SER A 149 26.77 -21.63 -7.56
CA SER A 149 27.24 -21.98 -8.91
C SER A 149 26.62 -23.29 -9.42
N GLN A 150 26.53 -24.31 -8.56
CA GLN A 150 25.84 -25.55 -8.87
C GLN A 150 24.33 -25.32 -9.11
N ALA A 151 23.70 -24.45 -8.31
CA ALA A 151 22.30 -24.10 -8.47
C ALA A 151 22.03 -23.39 -9.81
N ILE A 152 22.87 -22.41 -10.19
CA ILE A 152 22.76 -21.73 -11.50
C ILE A 152 22.97 -22.71 -12.66
N SER A 153 23.91 -23.66 -12.52
CA SER A 153 24.11 -24.72 -13.51
C SER A 153 22.87 -25.60 -13.67
N THR A 154 22.18 -25.90 -12.55
CA THR A 154 20.92 -26.67 -12.56
C THR A 154 19.77 -25.87 -13.16
N PHE A 155 19.60 -24.63 -12.71
CA PHE A 155 18.59 -23.69 -13.20
C PHE A 155 18.71 -23.48 -14.72
N SER A 156 19.92 -23.21 -15.21
CA SER A 156 20.18 -23.04 -16.64
C SER A 156 19.87 -24.30 -17.45
N ALA A 157 20.28 -25.47 -16.98
CA ALA A 157 19.98 -26.74 -17.65
C ALA A 157 18.46 -26.98 -17.75
N GLN A 158 17.70 -26.70 -16.69
CA GLN A 158 16.24 -26.89 -16.69
C GLN A 158 15.53 -25.85 -17.58
N LEU A 159 15.95 -24.59 -17.51
CA LEU A 159 15.38 -23.52 -18.32
C LEU A 159 15.63 -23.72 -19.82
N LEU A 160 16.77 -24.30 -20.19
CA LEU A 160 17.13 -24.60 -21.59
C LEU A 160 16.55 -25.94 -22.07
N ASN A 161 16.58 -26.99 -21.25
CA ASN A 161 16.29 -28.37 -21.69
C ASN A 161 14.94 -28.95 -21.19
N GLY A 162 14.20 -28.25 -20.31
CA GLY A 162 12.84 -28.61 -19.92
C GLY A 162 12.67 -29.87 -19.04
N GLN A 163 13.73 -30.33 -18.35
CA GLN A 163 13.64 -31.51 -17.46
C GLN A 163 13.43 -31.13 -15.99
N VAL A 164 12.46 -31.78 -15.33
CA VAL A 164 12.11 -31.63 -13.90
C VAL A 164 12.61 -32.86 -13.13
N PRO A 165 13.52 -32.72 -12.16
CA PRO A 165 13.75 -33.72 -11.10
C PRO A 165 13.04 -33.31 -9.80
N VAL A 166 12.28 -34.21 -9.19
CA VAL A 166 11.59 -34.02 -7.90
C VAL A 166 12.53 -34.35 -6.73
N PRO A 167 12.59 -33.51 -5.67
CA PRO A 167 12.49 -34.05 -4.29
C PRO A 167 11.72 -33.15 -3.28
N ALA A 168 11.40 -33.72 -2.12
CA ALA A 168 10.67 -33.19 -0.94
C ALA A 168 11.62 -32.99 0.31
N PRO A 169 11.17 -32.58 1.52
CA PRO A 169 10.99 -31.19 2.02
C PRO A 169 11.80 -30.80 3.30
N SER A 170 11.78 -29.48 3.60
CA SER A 170 11.84 -28.80 4.94
C SER A 170 13.15 -28.15 5.42
N ALA A 171 13.14 -26.83 5.67
CA ALA A 171 13.11 -26.18 7.00
C ALA A 171 13.62 -24.71 6.98
N GLU A 172 12.82 -23.80 7.53
CA GLU A 172 13.17 -22.44 8.02
C GLU A 172 13.51 -22.51 9.54
N PRO A 173 13.94 -21.45 10.28
CA PRO A 173 13.76 -20.00 10.07
C PRO A 173 14.99 -19.11 10.44
N ASP A 174 14.92 -17.78 10.25
CA ASP A 174 14.58 -16.82 11.32
C ASP A 174 15.02 -15.34 11.10
N SER A 175 14.29 -14.48 11.82
CA SER A 175 14.09 -13.03 11.68
C SER A 175 15.06 -12.11 12.47
N GLY A 176 14.93 -10.79 12.27
CA GLY A 176 15.40 -9.73 13.20
C GLY A 176 15.72 -8.40 12.50
N ALA A 177 14.85 -7.38 12.49
CA ALA A 177 14.52 -6.40 13.55
C ALA A 177 15.37 -5.10 13.53
N ALA A 178 14.66 -3.98 13.69
CA ALA A 178 15.05 -2.58 13.46
C ALA A 178 15.78 -1.88 14.62
N ALA A 179 16.40 -0.70 14.35
CA ALA A 179 16.31 0.53 15.18
C ALA A 179 17.20 1.70 14.65
N THR A 180 16.67 2.93 14.72
CA THR A 180 17.37 4.26 14.81
C THR A 180 17.32 4.73 16.28
N PRO A 181 18.02 5.77 16.84
CA PRO A 181 18.13 7.17 16.34
C PRO A 181 19.34 8.07 16.84
N GLN A 182 19.32 9.38 16.50
CA GLN A 182 19.61 10.59 17.34
C GLN A 182 20.53 11.72 16.79
N VAL A 183 20.20 12.95 17.25
CA VAL A 183 20.68 14.32 16.92
C VAL A 183 21.69 14.84 17.96
N PRO A 184 22.52 15.88 17.68
CA PRO A 184 22.73 16.93 18.70
C PRO A 184 22.83 18.41 18.20
N ALA A 185 23.02 19.31 19.17
CA ALA A 185 22.61 20.73 19.30
C ALA A 185 23.57 21.87 18.84
N VAL A 186 23.00 23.10 18.87
CA VAL A 186 23.45 24.54 18.75
C VAL A 186 24.62 24.96 19.69
N PRO A 187 25.31 26.16 19.67
CA PRO A 187 24.86 27.59 19.46
C PRO A 187 25.97 28.57 18.86
N PRO A 188 26.10 29.90 19.19
CA PRO A 188 25.25 31.12 19.06
C PRO A 188 25.93 32.35 18.34
N ALA A 189 25.20 33.46 18.08
CA ALA A 189 25.61 34.87 18.30
C ALA A 189 24.52 35.89 17.85
N ALA A 190 24.40 37.02 18.55
CA ALA A 190 23.51 38.18 18.28
C ALA A 190 24.38 39.46 18.16
N PRO A 191 23.87 40.72 18.00
CA PRO A 191 22.52 41.20 17.68
C PRO A 191 22.48 42.29 16.56
N GLY A 192 21.28 42.70 16.12
CA GLY A 192 21.08 43.87 15.27
C GLY A 192 19.65 44.40 15.36
N SER A 193 19.50 45.64 15.82
CA SER A 193 18.24 46.30 16.16
C SER A 193 17.50 46.87 14.96
N ILE A 194 16.19 46.59 14.85
CA ILE A 194 15.23 47.18 13.90
C ILE A 194 13.99 47.62 14.71
N PRO A 195 13.32 48.76 14.40
CA PRO A 195 12.34 49.40 15.28
C PRO A 195 11.12 48.50 15.55
N TRP A 196 11.09 48.00 16.78
CA TRP A 196 10.22 46.97 17.31
C TRP A 196 8.72 47.29 17.32
N LEU A 197 8.28 48.54 17.16
CA LEU A 197 6.85 48.86 17.34
C LEU A 197 5.97 48.49 16.13
N GLY A 198 6.50 48.61 14.90
CA GLY A 198 5.74 48.32 13.67
C GLY A 198 5.69 46.84 13.32
N VAL A 199 6.79 46.12 13.55
CA VAL A 199 6.87 44.66 13.38
C VAL A 199 6.03 43.97 14.44
N LEU A 200 6.01 44.46 15.69
CA LEU A 200 5.23 43.85 16.77
C LEU A 200 3.72 44.03 16.55
N LEU A 201 3.26 45.15 15.97
CA LEU A 201 1.85 45.32 15.58
C LEU A 201 1.47 44.51 14.35
N CYS A 202 2.36 44.36 13.36
CA CYS A 202 2.10 43.52 12.18
C CYS A 202 2.16 42.03 12.52
N CYS A 203 3.11 41.61 13.37
CA CYS A 203 3.20 40.28 13.94
C CYS A 203 2.03 40.01 14.88
N LEU A 204 1.57 40.96 15.70
CA LEU A 204 0.37 40.79 16.52
C LEU A 204 -0.87 40.66 15.64
N ALA A 205 -1.01 41.44 14.56
CA ALA A 205 -2.11 41.30 13.61
C ALA A 205 -2.06 39.96 12.85
N LEU A 206 -0.88 39.51 12.42
CA LEU A 206 -0.68 38.20 11.79
C LEU A 206 -0.86 37.06 12.79
N LEU A 207 -0.49 37.22 14.06
CA LEU A 207 -0.67 36.23 15.11
C LEU A 207 -2.13 36.19 15.56
N VAL A 208 -2.84 37.32 15.60
CA VAL A 208 -4.29 37.36 15.81
C VAL A 208 -5.03 36.79 14.60
N ALA A 209 -4.61 37.05 13.36
CA ALA A 209 -5.19 36.45 12.17
C ALA A 209 -4.87 34.94 12.06
N LEU A 210 -3.68 34.52 12.50
CA LEU A 210 -3.28 33.12 12.60
C LEU A 210 -4.01 32.43 13.74
N VAL A 211 -4.25 33.10 14.87
CA VAL A 211 -5.03 32.57 16.01
C VAL A 211 -6.52 32.55 15.66
N LEU A 212 -7.09 33.56 15.01
CA LEU A 212 -8.46 33.51 14.49
C LEU A 212 -8.59 32.49 13.38
N GLY A 213 -7.62 32.41 12.48
CA GLY A 213 -7.54 31.40 11.43
C GLY A 213 -7.42 30.00 12.02
N LEU A 214 -6.59 29.79 13.04
CA LEU A 214 -6.46 28.54 13.78
C LEU A 214 -7.69 28.26 14.64
N LEU A 215 -8.39 29.25 15.20
CA LEU A 215 -9.61 29.07 15.99
C LEU A 215 -10.80 28.77 15.09
N ILE A 216 -10.89 29.37 13.90
CA ILE A 216 -11.89 29.06 12.87
C ILE A 216 -11.55 27.70 12.24
N PHE A 217 -10.28 27.42 11.96
CA PHE A 217 -9.82 26.11 11.49
C PHE A 217 -10.00 25.04 12.56
N ASN A 218 -9.83 25.30 13.87
CA ASN A 218 -10.18 24.36 14.93
C ASN A 218 -11.69 24.23 15.11
N ARG A 219 -12.47 25.30 14.90
CA ARG A 219 -13.95 25.21 14.90
C ARG A 219 -14.49 24.43 13.71
N MET A 220 -13.84 24.49 12.55
CA MET A 220 -14.16 23.69 11.37
C MET A 220 -13.53 22.30 11.37
N SER A 221 -12.36 22.12 12.02
CA SER A 221 -11.65 20.85 12.19
C SER A 221 -12.17 20.06 13.39
N SER A 222 -12.97 20.68 14.28
CA SER A 222 -13.78 20.00 15.31
C SER A 222 -15.10 19.48 14.76
N LYS A 223 -15.03 18.80 13.62
CA LYS A 223 -15.66 17.49 13.47
C LYS A 223 -14.61 16.51 12.93
N LYS A 224 -13.49 16.36 13.66
CA LYS A 224 -12.95 15.01 13.81
C LYS A 224 -14.12 14.24 14.42
N SER A 225 -14.85 13.52 13.58
CA SER A 225 -15.74 12.47 14.04
C SER A 225 -14.91 11.69 15.04
N ALA A 226 -15.21 11.83 16.33
CA ALA A 226 -14.63 10.96 17.33
C ALA A 226 -14.86 9.58 16.76
N LYS A 227 -13.79 8.82 16.44
CA LYS A 227 -13.93 7.44 15.99
C LYS A 227 -14.95 6.83 16.95
N PRO A 228 -16.14 6.43 16.49
CA PRO A 228 -17.17 5.99 17.42
C PRO A 228 -16.51 4.86 18.21
N GLN A 229 -16.33 5.09 19.52
CA GLN A 229 -16.05 3.98 20.40
C GLN A 229 -17.25 3.08 20.24
N ILE A 230 -17.02 1.87 19.73
CA ILE A 230 -18.06 0.86 19.62
C ILE A 230 -18.33 0.47 21.07
N VAL A 231 -19.28 1.18 21.69
CA VAL A 231 -19.84 0.79 22.97
C VAL A 231 -20.50 -0.54 22.69
N TRP A 232 -20.05 -1.58 23.39
CA TRP A 232 -20.70 -2.88 23.32
C TRP A 232 -22.12 -2.71 23.87
N GLU A 233 -23.12 -2.74 22.98
CA GLU A 233 -24.54 -2.60 23.32
C GLU A 233 -25.27 -3.97 23.42
N GLY A 234 -24.52 -5.08 23.33
CA GLY A 234 -25.09 -6.44 23.34
C GLY A 234 -25.34 -7.01 24.74
N GLU A 235 -26.18 -8.04 24.81
CA GLU A 235 -26.38 -8.84 26.03
C GLU A 235 -25.20 -9.79 26.25
N GLY A 236 -24.55 -9.71 27.42
CA GLY A 236 -23.47 -10.63 27.82
C GLY A 236 -22.20 -9.96 28.31
N ARG A 237 -21.13 -10.75 28.43
CA ARG A 237 -19.80 -10.23 28.77
C ARG A 237 -19.26 -9.38 27.61
N PRO A 238 -18.54 -8.28 27.89
CA PRO A 238 -17.92 -7.48 26.83
C PRO A 238 -16.91 -8.33 26.04
N PRO A 239 -16.70 -8.01 24.75
CA PRO A 239 -15.77 -8.75 23.91
C PRO A 239 -14.34 -8.66 24.45
N LEU A 240 -13.61 -9.78 24.39
CA LEU A 240 -12.21 -9.88 24.86
C LEU A 240 -11.26 -9.03 24.01
N LYS A 241 -11.51 -8.96 22.70
CA LYS A 241 -10.81 -8.13 21.73
C LYS A 241 -11.82 -7.60 20.71
N GLN A 242 -11.53 -6.43 20.14
CA GLN A 242 -12.32 -5.83 19.07
C GLN A 242 -11.38 -5.41 17.95
N TRP A 243 -11.72 -5.80 16.72
CA TRP A 243 -11.04 -5.36 15.52
C TRP A 243 -11.99 -4.55 14.65
N ARG A 244 -11.42 -3.73 13.75
CA ARG A 244 -12.18 -2.95 12.80
C ARG A 244 -11.50 -3.05 11.45
N GLY A 245 -12.15 -3.77 10.53
CA GLY A 245 -11.83 -3.68 9.12
C GLY A 245 -12.56 -2.53 8.44
N THR A 246 -12.02 -2.03 7.34
CA THR A 246 -12.67 -0.97 6.53
C THR A 246 -12.58 -1.30 5.05
N TYR A 247 -13.71 -1.76 4.50
CA TYR A 247 -13.87 -1.89 3.07
C TYR A 247 -14.14 -0.52 2.42
N THR A 248 -13.45 -0.24 1.32
CA THR A 248 -13.72 0.89 0.43
C THR A 248 -13.99 0.40 -0.99
N LEU A 249 -15.04 0.92 -1.63
CA LEU A 249 -15.34 0.60 -3.03
C LEU A 249 -14.11 0.83 -3.91
N GLY A 250 -13.70 -0.21 -4.67
CA GLY A 250 -12.42 -0.24 -5.39
C GLY A 250 -11.42 -1.26 -4.84
N GLN A 251 -11.63 -1.74 -3.60
CA GLN A 251 -10.83 -2.81 -3.02
C GLN A 251 -11.38 -4.18 -3.43
N ASP A 252 -11.26 -4.53 -4.70
CA ASP A 252 -11.88 -5.73 -5.30
C ASP A 252 -11.35 -7.07 -4.75
N ASN A 253 -10.26 -7.03 -3.98
CA ASN A 253 -9.62 -8.16 -3.29
C ASN A 253 -9.59 -7.93 -1.77
N TYR A 254 -10.57 -7.21 -1.22
CA TYR A 254 -10.64 -6.96 0.22
C TYR A 254 -10.78 -8.27 1.00
N ASP A 255 -9.78 -8.53 1.83
CA ASP A 255 -9.68 -9.68 2.72
C ASP A 255 -8.79 -9.29 3.89
N GLU A 256 -9.36 -9.14 5.09
CA GLU A 256 -8.67 -8.62 6.26
C GLU A 256 -8.78 -9.62 7.41
N PHE A 257 -7.64 -10.12 7.88
CA PHE A 257 -7.54 -11.07 8.99
C PHE A 257 -6.84 -10.45 10.20
N PHE A 258 -7.25 -10.90 11.37
CA PHE A 258 -6.77 -10.47 12.67
C PHE A 258 -6.40 -11.68 13.51
N THR A 259 -5.11 -11.78 13.84
CA THR A 259 -4.56 -12.85 14.66
C THR A 259 -5.02 -12.74 16.12
N ILE A 260 -5.42 -13.88 16.69
CA ILE A 260 -5.82 -14.02 18.07
C ILE A 260 -4.69 -14.76 18.81
N GLU A 261 -3.95 -14.01 19.62
CA GLU A 261 -2.83 -14.53 20.41
C GLU A 261 -3.06 -14.35 21.92
N THR A 262 -2.40 -15.19 22.72
CA THR A 262 -2.27 -15.02 24.17
C THR A 262 -1.37 -13.82 24.51
N GLU A 263 -1.29 -13.44 25.79
CA GLU A 263 -0.35 -12.38 26.23
C GLU A 263 1.12 -12.75 26.00
N ASP A 264 1.42 -14.05 26.00
CA ASP A 264 2.77 -14.59 25.74
C ASP A 264 3.09 -14.72 24.23
N GLY A 265 2.12 -14.38 23.35
CA GLY A 265 2.28 -14.44 21.89
C GLY A 265 1.95 -15.80 21.28
N ASP A 266 1.34 -16.73 22.03
CA ASP A 266 0.91 -18.01 21.46
C ASP A 266 -0.31 -17.80 20.57
N PHE A 267 -0.20 -18.25 19.33
CA PHE A 267 -1.31 -18.27 18.37
C PHE A 267 -2.46 -19.17 18.86
N MET A 268 -3.67 -18.63 18.93
CA MET A 268 -4.91 -19.30 19.33
C MET A 268 -5.93 -19.40 18.19
N GLY A 269 -5.80 -18.60 17.13
CA GLY A 269 -6.75 -18.56 16.03
C GLY A 269 -6.73 -17.24 15.28
N GLU A 270 -7.68 -17.04 14.38
CA GLU A 270 -7.82 -15.82 13.58
C GLU A 270 -9.28 -15.45 13.41
N SER A 271 -9.56 -14.16 13.33
CA SER A 271 -10.87 -13.67 12.89
C SER A 271 -10.67 -12.76 11.68
N GLY A 272 -11.58 -12.79 10.72
CA GLY A 272 -11.40 -11.99 9.50
C GLY A 272 -12.70 -11.64 8.81
N ILE A 273 -12.58 -10.74 7.84
CA ILE A 273 -13.69 -10.30 6.98
C ILE A 273 -13.18 -10.27 5.53
N GLY A 274 -13.81 -11.05 4.66
CA GLY A 274 -13.46 -11.13 3.23
C GLY A 274 -14.67 -10.96 2.32
N ILE A 275 -14.45 -10.55 1.07
CA ILE A 275 -15.53 -10.49 0.07
C ILE A 275 -16.01 -11.91 -0.25
N MET A 276 -17.32 -12.16 -0.09
CA MET A 276 -17.94 -13.45 -0.40
C MET A 276 -18.61 -13.43 -1.78
N ASP A 277 -19.41 -12.40 -2.07
CA ASP A 277 -20.04 -12.25 -3.39
C ASP A 277 -20.16 -10.78 -3.82
N SER A 278 -20.25 -10.57 -5.13
CA SER A 278 -20.35 -9.25 -5.74
C SER A 278 -21.14 -9.29 -7.04
N LYS A 279 -21.61 -8.12 -7.46
CA LYS A 279 -22.38 -7.99 -8.69
C LYS A 279 -21.55 -8.35 -9.92
N PRO A 280 -22.02 -9.29 -10.75
CA PRO A 280 -21.32 -9.65 -11.99
C PRO A 280 -21.18 -8.46 -12.94
N GLY A 281 -20.02 -8.35 -13.60
CA GLY A 281 -19.78 -7.36 -14.66
C GLY A 281 -19.53 -5.93 -14.18
N THR A 282 -19.25 -5.72 -12.89
CA THR A 282 -18.89 -4.41 -12.34
C THR A 282 -17.37 -4.25 -12.19
N SER A 283 -16.86 -3.04 -12.43
CA SER A 283 -15.48 -2.63 -12.16
C SER A 283 -15.50 -1.16 -11.71
N PRO A 284 -15.20 -0.85 -10.43
CA PRO A 284 -14.83 -1.80 -9.36
C PRO A 284 -15.98 -2.74 -8.94
N LYS A 285 -15.66 -3.84 -8.26
CA LYS A 285 -16.64 -4.83 -7.80
C LYS A 285 -17.63 -4.19 -6.83
N GLU A 286 -18.91 -4.21 -7.19
CA GLU A 286 -20.00 -3.85 -6.28
C GLU A 286 -20.27 -5.04 -5.35
N VAL A 287 -19.66 -5.05 -4.17
CA VAL A 287 -19.76 -6.15 -3.19
C VAL A 287 -21.17 -6.24 -2.59
N TRP A 288 -21.71 -7.46 -2.54
CA TRP A 288 -23.04 -7.77 -2.03
C TRP A 288 -23.00 -8.44 -0.66
N SER A 289 -21.96 -9.23 -0.40
CA SER A 289 -21.79 -9.96 0.86
C SER A 289 -20.32 -10.11 1.23
N PHE A 290 -20.10 -10.20 2.55
CA PHE A 290 -18.82 -10.50 3.16
C PHE A 290 -18.94 -11.78 3.98
N ASP A 291 -17.89 -12.59 4.00
CA ASP A 291 -17.72 -13.64 4.99
C ASP A 291 -17.04 -13.06 6.22
N VAL A 292 -17.57 -13.37 7.41
CA VAL A 292 -16.94 -13.09 8.70
C VAL A 292 -16.54 -14.42 9.31
N GLY A 293 -15.25 -14.71 9.25
CA GLY A 293 -14.66 -15.97 9.71
C GLY A 293 -14.09 -15.88 11.11
N LEU A 294 -14.20 -16.98 11.85
CA LEU A 294 -13.45 -17.25 13.08
C LEU A 294 -12.83 -18.65 12.98
N PHE A 295 -11.51 -18.68 12.94
CA PHE A 295 -10.70 -19.89 12.99
C PHE A 295 -10.18 -20.09 14.41
N ASP A 296 -10.33 -21.29 14.95
CA ASP A 296 -9.81 -21.70 16.26
C ASP A 296 -8.67 -22.71 16.04
N LYS A 297 -7.53 -22.53 16.70
CA LYS A 297 -6.41 -23.47 16.57
C LYS A 297 -6.75 -24.88 17.10
N THR A 298 -7.65 -24.97 18.07
CA THR A 298 -8.05 -26.24 18.71
C THR A 298 -9.11 -26.99 17.92
N ASP A 299 -9.89 -26.28 17.11
CA ASP A 299 -10.88 -26.82 16.19
C ASP A 299 -10.59 -26.29 14.79
N ILE A 300 -9.98 -27.14 13.95
CA ILE A 300 -9.54 -26.79 12.59
C ILE A 300 -10.69 -26.38 11.65
N THR A 301 -11.94 -26.36 12.12
CA THR A 301 -13.08 -25.83 11.37
C THR A 301 -13.22 -24.32 11.57
N THR A 302 -13.30 -23.60 10.45
CA THR A 302 -13.60 -22.17 10.48
C THR A 302 -15.10 -21.95 10.62
N LEU A 303 -15.51 -21.25 11.67
CA LEU A 303 -16.88 -20.77 11.81
C LEU A 303 -17.05 -19.54 10.93
N SER A 304 -17.90 -19.66 9.91
CA SER A 304 -18.19 -18.60 8.95
C SER A 304 -19.59 -18.04 9.16
N ARG A 305 -19.74 -16.72 9.03
CA ARG A 305 -21.01 -15.99 9.06
C ARG A 305 -21.04 -14.97 7.95
N VAL A 306 -22.01 -15.08 7.06
CA VAL A 306 -22.16 -14.14 5.96
C VAL A 306 -22.93 -12.89 6.38
N VAL A 307 -22.35 -11.73 6.09
CA VAL A 307 -22.98 -10.42 6.22
C VAL A 307 -23.37 -9.94 4.82
N MET A 308 -24.64 -9.60 4.63
CA MET A 308 -25.18 -9.25 3.32
C MET A 308 -25.68 -7.81 3.30
N SER A 309 -25.63 -7.18 2.12
CA SER A 309 -26.39 -5.97 1.84
C SER A 309 -27.90 -6.24 1.89
N ASP A 310 -28.70 -5.21 2.13
CA ASP A 310 -30.17 -5.32 2.10
C ASP A 310 -30.67 -5.91 0.78
N HIS A 311 -30.02 -5.58 -0.34
CA HIS A 311 -30.38 -6.13 -1.65
C HIS A 311 -30.16 -7.64 -1.71
N ALA A 312 -28.97 -8.11 -1.35
CA ALA A 312 -28.64 -9.53 -1.40
C ALA A 312 -29.43 -10.36 -0.37
N PHE A 313 -29.73 -9.80 0.81
CA PHE A 313 -30.50 -10.48 1.84
C PHE A 313 -31.97 -10.71 1.45
N ASN A 314 -32.56 -9.75 0.72
CA ASN A 314 -33.96 -9.81 0.29
C ASN A 314 -34.18 -10.54 -1.06
N ASP A 315 -33.11 -10.89 -1.77
CA ASP A 315 -33.17 -11.72 -2.97
C ASP A 315 -32.87 -13.18 -2.61
N GLU A 316 -33.88 -14.05 -2.73
CA GLU A 316 -33.76 -15.47 -2.36
C GLU A 316 -32.68 -16.22 -3.17
N THR A 317 -32.47 -15.82 -4.43
CA THR A 317 -31.47 -16.46 -5.29
C THR A 317 -30.06 -16.06 -4.88
N LEU A 318 -29.85 -14.78 -4.53
CA LEU A 318 -28.55 -14.30 -4.06
C LEU A 318 -28.23 -14.82 -2.67
N ARG A 319 -29.22 -14.84 -1.76
CA ARG A 319 -29.03 -15.35 -0.40
C ARG A 319 -28.68 -16.84 -0.41
N ALA A 320 -29.41 -17.66 -1.17
CA ALA A 320 -29.15 -19.10 -1.26
C ALA A 320 -27.79 -19.46 -1.87
N LYS A 321 -27.13 -18.51 -2.57
CA LYS A 321 -25.79 -18.70 -3.13
C LYS A 321 -24.69 -18.62 -2.06
N VAL A 322 -24.93 -17.91 -0.97
CA VAL A 322 -23.94 -17.58 0.06
C VAL A 322 -24.26 -18.15 1.44
N GLU A 323 -25.45 -18.74 1.63
CA GLU A 323 -25.81 -19.58 2.80
C GLU A 323 -25.32 -21.02 2.63
#